data_AF-A0A159Z7L2-F1
#
_entry.id   AF-A0A159Z7L2-F1
#
_cell.length_a   1.000
_cell.length_b   1.000
_cell.length_c   1.000
_cell.angle_alpha   90.00
_cell.angle_beta   90.00
_cell.angle_gamma   90.00
#
_symmetry.space_group_name_H-M   'P 1'
#
loop_
_entity.id
_entity.type
_entity.pdbx_description
1 polymer ?
#
loop_
_entity_poly.entity_id
_entity_poly.type
_entity_poly.pdbx_seq_one_letter_code
_entity_poly.pdbx_strand_id
1 'polypeptide(L)'
;MTRFPDLAVKLVEFVLAALLAGMVLMVATNVVLRYGFNSGITFSEEMSRYFFVWLTFIGAVLAFKEHGHIGVETVVRLFGRRGRVICMLVSNLIILGCAAAFLHGTWVQHPINATMRAAVIDMSMIWVYGIGYFTSIGIGLIALMRIFQILTGRVSDTEIARFAGEYEEIKPEGRAS
;
A
#
# COMPACT_ATOMS: atom_id res chain seq x y z
N MET A 1 11.78 -15.35 0.19
CA MET A 1 10.73 -15.02 -0.79
C MET A 1 9.43 -15.72 -0.42
N THR A 2 8.50 -15.05 0.24
CA THR A 2 7.15 -15.58 0.50
C THR A 2 6.43 -15.68 -0.84
N ARG A 3 6.08 -16.90 -1.27
CA ARG A 3 5.21 -17.16 -2.43
C ARG A 3 3.80 -16.64 -2.12
N PHE A 4 3.60 -15.34 -2.18
CA PHE A 4 2.26 -14.84 -2.48
C PHE A 4 1.89 -15.44 -3.84
N PRO A 5 0.71 -16.05 -4.00
CA PRO A 5 0.32 -16.55 -5.30
C PRO A 5 0.35 -15.35 -6.25
N ASP A 6 1.10 -15.45 -7.36
CA ASP A 6 1.23 -14.37 -8.36
C ASP A 6 -0.15 -13.86 -8.82
N LEU A 7 -1.16 -14.73 -8.71
CA LEU A 7 -2.57 -14.41 -8.92
C LEU A 7 -3.09 -13.28 -8.01
N ALA A 8 -2.75 -13.28 -6.71
CA ALA A 8 -3.23 -12.26 -5.77
C ALA A 8 -2.64 -10.88 -6.10
N VAL A 9 -1.37 -10.84 -6.52
CA VAL A 9 -0.72 -9.59 -6.95
C VAL A 9 -1.36 -9.07 -8.22
N LYS A 10 -1.54 -9.94 -9.23
CA LYS A 10 -2.22 -9.59 -10.48
C LYS A 10 -3.65 -9.11 -10.26
N LEU A 11 -4.37 -9.72 -9.32
CA LEU A 11 -5.72 -9.30 -8.95
C LEU A 11 -5.71 -7.88 -8.35
N VAL A 12 -4.77 -7.61 -7.43
CA VAL A 12 -4.61 -6.28 -6.83
C VAL A 12 -4.26 -5.23 -7.88
N GLU A 13 -3.32 -5.52 -8.78
CA GLU A 13 -2.96 -4.64 -9.90
C GLU A 13 -4.14 -4.37 -10.84
N PHE A 14 -4.91 -5.41 -11.17
CA PHE A 14 -6.12 -5.27 -11.98
C PHE A 14 -7.16 -4.38 -11.29
N VAL A 15 -7.39 -4.55 -9.98
CA VAL A 15 -8.30 -3.71 -9.20
C VAL A 15 -7.82 -2.25 -9.20
N LEU A 16 -6.52 -2.00 -9.01
CA LEU A 16 -5.95 -0.66 -9.07
C LEU A 16 -6.17 -0.01 -10.45
N ALA A 17 -5.92 -0.75 -11.53
CA ALA A 17 -6.14 -0.28 -12.89
C ALA A 17 -7.62 0.01 -13.15
N ALA A 18 -8.53 -0.85 -12.68
CA ALA A 18 -9.97 -0.66 -12.82
C ALA A 18 -10.47 0.57 -12.04
N LEU A 19 -10.01 0.78 -10.80
CA LEU A 19 -10.33 1.96 -10.00
C LEU A 19 -9.84 3.25 -10.66
N LEU A 20 -8.61 3.24 -11.19
CA LEU A 20 -8.04 4.39 -11.90
C LEU A 20 -8.84 4.70 -13.17
N ALA A 21 -9.09 3.69 -14.01
CA ALA A 21 -9.85 3.84 -15.25
C ALA A 21 -11.27 4.34 -14.97
N GLY A 22 -11.96 3.75 -13.99
CA GLY A 22 -13.29 4.18 -13.57
C GLY A 22 -13.32 5.64 -13.13
N MET A 23 -12.35 6.06 -12.31
CA MET A 23 -12.24 7.45 -11.87
C MET A 23 -12.00 8.41 -13.04
N VAL A 24 -11.05 8.09 -13.93
CA VAL A 24 -10.73 8.91 -15.11
C VAL A 24 -11.96 9.05 -16.00
N LEU A 25 -12.67 7.95 -16.28
CA LEU A 25 -13.88 7.97 -17.10
C LEU A 25 -14.98 8.82 -16.46
N MET A 26 -15.26 8.66 -15.16
CA MET A 26 -16.27 9.44 -14.46
C MET A 26 -15.99 10.95 -14.50
N VAL A 27 -14.74 11.34 -14.23
CA VAL A 27 -14.34 12.76 -14.25
C VAL A 27 -14.37 13.30 -15.68
N ALA A 28 -13.81 12.56 -16.65
CA ALA A 28 -13.81 12.98 -18.05
C ALA A 28 -15.22 13.14 -18.61
N THR A 29 -16.12 12.18 -18.36
CA THR A 29 -17.53 12.27 -18.76
C THR A 29 -18.22 13.47 -18.10
N ASN A 30 -17.96 13.73 -16.81
CA ASN A 30 -18.55 14.89 -16.12
C ASN A 30 -18.06 16.22 -16.73
N VAL A 31 -16.78 16.33 -17.10
CA VAL A 31 -16.23 17.51 -17.80
C VAL A 31 -16.90 17.70 -19.15
N VAL A 32 -17.01 16.64 -19.97
CA VAL A 32 -17.64 16.72 -21.30
C VAL A 32 -19.11 17.15 -21.19
N LEU A 33 -19.86 16.60 -20.24
CA LEU A 33 -21.25 16.99 -20.02
C LEU A 33 -21.38 18.46 -19.61
N ARG A 34 -20.51 18.89 -18.69
CA ARG A 34 -20.58 20.24 -18.13
C ARG A 34 -20.30 21.31 -19.17
N TYR A 35 -19.29 21.11 -20.01
CA TYR A 35 -18.90 22.10 -21.02
C TYR A 35 -19.60 21.91 -22.36
N GLY A 36 -19.93 20.67 -22.75
CA GLY A 36 -20.57 20.37 -24.04
C GLY A 36 -22.10 20.45 -24.00
N PHE A 37 -22.72 20.11 -22.87
CA PHE A 37 -24.18 19.98 -22.74
C PHE A 37 -24.78 20.86 -21.65
N ASN A 38 -23.96 21.70 -21.00
CA ASN A 38 -24.34 22.55 -19.87
C ASN A 38 -25.09 21.77 -18.76
N SER A 39 -24.76 20.50 -18.59
CA SER A 39 -25.35 19.56 -17.61
C SER A 39 -24.25 18.78 -16.90
N GLY A 40 -24.48 18.24 -15.70
CA GLY A 40 -23.42 17.59 -14.93
C GLY A 40 -23.89 16.37 -14.15
N ILE A 41 -22.94 15.52 -13.78
CA ILE A 41 -23.17 14.35 -12.94
C ILE A 41 -22.71 14.66 -11.52
N THR A 42 -23.64 15.06 -10.65
CA THR A 42 -23.34 15.50 -9.28
C THR A 42 -22.62 14.44 -8.45
N PHE A 43 -22.92 13.16 -8.65
CA PHE A 43 -22.27 12.08 -7.91
C PHE A 43 -20.86 11.72 -8.39
N SER A 44 -20.46 12.18 -9.59
CA SER A 44 -19.16 11.85 -10.19
C SER A 44 -18.00 12.38 -9.34
N GLU A 45 -18.14 13.59 -8.81
CA GLU A 45 -17.14 14.20 -7.92
C GLU A 45 -17.00 13.45 -6.59
N GLU A 46 -18.10 12.91 -6.05
CA GLU A 46 -18.08 12.16 -4.80
C GLU A 46 -17.49 10.76 -5.00
N MET A 47 -17.92 10.04 -6.03
CA MET A 47 -17.44 8.69 -6.34
C MET A 47 -15.97 8.65 -6.76
N SER A 48 -15.50 9.63 -7.53
CA SER A 48 -14.09 9.73 -7.92
C SER A 48 -13.18 9.88 -6.70
N ARG A 49 -13.58 10.64 -5.68
CA ARG A 49 -12.85 10.72 -4.39
C ARG A 49 -12.82 9.37 -3.68
N TYR A 50 -13.90 8.61 -3.72
CA TYR A 50 -13.93 7.29 -3.07
C TYR A 50 -13.05 6.27 -3.79
N PHE A 51 -13.07 6.25 -5.13
CA PHE A 51 -12.12 5.43 -5.90
C PHE A 51 -10.67 5.82 -5.61
N PHE A 52 -10.39 7.11 -5.39
CA PHE A 52 -9.05 7.59 -5.08
C PHE A 52 -8.54 7.10 -3.72
N VAL A 53 -9.41 7.12 -2.71
CA VAL A 53 -9.13 6.55 -1.38
C VAL A 53 -8.75 5.07 -1.52
N TRP A 54 -9.58 4.29 -2.20
CA TRP A 54 -9.32 2.86 -2.41
C TRP A 54 -8.02 2.61 -3.18
N LEU A 55 -7.79 3.36 -4.26
CA LEU A 55 -6.59 3.25 -5.08
C LEU A 55 -5.33 3.53 -4.27
N THR A 56 -5.33 4.60 -3.46
CA THR A 56 -4.18 5.01 -2.66
C THR A 56 -3.87 3.98 -1.58
N PHE A 57 -4.89 3.48 -0.87
CA PHE A 57 -4.71 2.54 0.22
C PHE A 57 -4.32 1.13 -0.23
N ILE A 58 -4.88 0.66 -1.35
CA ILE A 58 -4.46 -0.62 -1.96
C ILE A 58 -3.04 -0.48 -2.53
N GLY A 59 -2.77 0.62 -3.24
CA GLY A 59 -1.46 0.93 -3.81
C GLY A 59 -0.37 1.01 -2.75
N ALA A 60 -0.67 1.59 -1.57
CA ALA A 60 0.25 1.66 -0.45
C ALA A 60 0.67 0.28 0.08
N VAL A 61 -0.25 -0.69 0.15
CA VAL A 61 0.08 -2.07 0.57
C VAL A 61 1.03 -2.72 -0.44
N LEU A 62 0.75 -2.56 -1.73
CA LEU A 62 1.58 -3.12 -2.81
C LEU A 62 2.96 -2.46 -2.83
N ALA A 63 3.02 -1.12 -2.75
CA ALA A 63 4.26 -0.38 -2.69
C ALA A 63 5.09 -0.74 -1.45
N PHE A 64 4.45 -0.93 -0.29
CA PHE A 64 5.14 -1.34 0.94
C PHE A 64 5.77 -2.74 0.81
N LYS A 65 5.07 -3.66 0.14
CA LYS A 65 5.59 -5.01 -0.16
C LYS A 65 6.88 -4.95 -0.97
N GLU A 66 6.95 -4.06 -1.97
CA GLU A 66 8.07 -3.99 -2.92
C GLU A 66 9.21 -3.04 -2.49
N HIS A 67 8.89 -1.91 -1.86
CA HIS A 67 9.81 -0.77 -1.70
C HIS A 67 9.79 -0.15 -0.29
N GLY A 68 9.34 -0.89 0.74
CA GLY A 68 9.00 -0.33 2.06
C GLY A 68 10.11 0.31 2.90
N HIS A 69 11.35 0.44 2.41
CA HIS A 69 12.51 0.82 3.22
C HIS A 69 13.36 1.98 2.65
N ILE A 70 12.92 2.63 1.57
CA ILE A 70 13.66 3.68 0.85
C ILE A 70 14.17 4.81 1.78
N GLY A 71 13.45 5.13 2.85
CA GLY A 71 13.84 6.22 3.75
C GLY A 71 15.00 5.93 4.72
N VAL A 72 15.36 4.67 4.98
CA VAL A 72 16.37 4.32 6.02
C VAL A 72 17.72 3.94 5.39
N GLU A 73 17.80 3.86 4.06
CA GLU A 73 18.97 3.37 3.33
C GLU A 73 20.25 4.14 3.69
N THR A 74 20.21 5.47 3.67
CA THR A 74 21.40 6.33 3.92
C THR A 74 22.01 6.10 5.30
N VAL A 75 21.17 5.93 6.32
CA VAL A 75 21.62 5.68 7.70
C VAL A 75 22.14 4.25 7.84
N VAL A 76 21.49 3.29 7.19
CA VAL A 76 21.83 1.86 7.24
C VAL A 76 23.16 1.55 6.56
N ARG A 77 23.51 2.29 5.49
CA ARG A 77 24.81 2.15 4.78
C ARG A 77 26.01 2.35 5.70
N LEU A 78 25.88 3.17 6.74
CA LEU A 78 26.95 3.48 7.69
C LEU A 78 27.27 2.31 8.64
N PHE A 79 26.39 1.31 8.73
CA PHE A 79 26.54 0.18 9.64
C PHE A 79 27.01 -1.09 8.93
N GLY A 80 27.78 -1.91 9.64
CA GLY A 80 28.07 -3.29 9.24
C GLY A 80 26.86 -4.21 9.35
N ARG A 81 27.00 -5.47 8.90
CA ARG A 81 25.91 -6.47 8.79
C ARG A 81 24.96 -6.53 10.00
N ARG A 82 25.49 -6.60 11.22
CA ARG A 82 24.67 -6.69 12.45
C ARG A 82 23.83 -5.43 12.68
N GLY A 83 24.40 -4.25 12.43
CA GLY A 83 23.67 -2.99 12.57
C GLY A 83 22.56 -2.86 11.55
N ARG A 84 22.80 -3.27 10.29
CA ARG A 84 21.77 -3.30 9.24
C ARG A 84 20.57 -4.16 9.64
N VAL A 85 20.82 -5.37 10.14
CA VAL A 85 19.76 -6.28 10.60
C VAL A 85 18.97 -5.70 11.79
N ILE A 86 19.64 -5.05 12.74
CA ILE A 86 18.97 -4.37 13.86
C ILE A 86 18.09 -3.23 13.34
N CYS A 87 18.59 -2.40 12.42
CA CYS A 87 17.81 -1.34 11.79
C CYS A 87 16.59 -1.88 11.03
N MET A 88 16.74 -3.00 10.30
CA MET A 88 15.62 -3.70 9.65
C MET A 88 14.58 -4.13 10.68
N LEU A 89 15.00 -4.73 11.79
CA LEU A 89 14.10 -5.21 12.84
C LEU A 89 13.34 -4.05 13.48
N VAL A 90 14.05 -2.99 13.89
CA VAL A 90 13.46 -1.80 14.52
C VAL A 90 12.48 -1.11 13.57
N SER A 91 12.85 -0.93 12.30
CA SER A 91 11.97 -0.35 11.28
C SER A 91 10.67 -1.15 11.14
N ASN A 92 10.75 -2.48 11.01
CA ASN A 92 9.55 -3.31 10.89
C ASN A 92 8.70 -3.33 12.18
N LEU A 93 9.30 -3.24 13.37
CA LEU A 93 8.57 -3.11 14.63
C LEU A 93 7.80 -1.79 14.72
N ILE A 94 8.42 -0.68 14.31
CA ILE A 94 7.75 0.62 14.24
C ILE A 94 6.57 0.56 13.26
N ILE A 95 6.79 0.00 12.06
CA ILE A 95 5.75 -0.15 11.05
C ILE A 95 4.59 -1.01 11.57
N LEU A 96 4.89 -2.12 12.27
CA LEU A 96 3.87 -2.96 12.89
C LEU A 96 3.07 -2.19 13.95
N GLY A 97 3.73 -1.36 14.77
CA GLY A 97 3.07 -0.47 15.72
C GLY A 97 2.14 0.54 15.04
N CYS A 98 2.61 1.20 13.97
CA CYS A 98 1.79 2.11 13.16
C CYS A 98 0.59 1.40 12.52
N ALA A 99 0.78 0.19 11.98
CA ALA A 99 -0.28 -0.61 11.40
C ALA A 99 -1.33 -1.00 12.46
N ALA A 100 -0.90 -1.40 13.66
CA ALA A 100 -1.81 -1.69 14.78
C ALA A 100 -2.58 -0.45 15.25
N ALA A 101 -1.91 0.70 15.37
CA ALA A 101 -2.57 1.96 15.71
C ALA A 101 -3.60 2.37 14.65
N PHE A 102 -3.26 2.20 13.36
CA PHE A 102 -4.17 2.49 12.26
C PHE A 102 -5.38 1.53 12.22
N LEU A 103 -5.16 0.24 12.48
CA LEU A 103 -6.23 -0.75 12.62
C LEU A 103 -7.17 -0.38 13.77
N HIS A 104 -6.61 -0.03 14.93
CA HIS A 104 -7.38 0.39 16.10
C HIS A 104 -8.19 1.67 15.81
N GLY A 105 -7.59 2.67 15.17
CA GLY A 105 -8.30 3.89 14.74
C GLY A 105 -9.46 3.58 13.79
N THR A 106 -9.24 2.67 12.84
CA THR A 106 -10.30 2.21 11.91
C THR A 106 -11.42 1.48 12.66
N TRP A 107 -11.07 0.66 13.66
CA TRP A 107 -12.04 -0.04 14.52
C TRP A 107 -12.92 0.92 15.32
N VAL A 108 -12.30 1.89 15.99
CA VAL A 108 -13.01 2.91 16.77
C VAL A 108 -13.92 3.77 15.88
N GLN A 109 -13.48 4.09 14.66
CA GLN A 109 -14.30 4.86 13.72
C GLN A 109 -15.39 4.05 13.01
N HIS A 110 -15.35 2.72 13.05
CA HIS A 110 -16.32 1.86 12.36
C HIS A 110 -17.78 2.22 12.66
N PRO A 111 -18.26 2.27 13.93
CA PRO A 111 -19.66 2.55 14.21
C PRO A 111 -20.09 3.94 13.74
N ILE A 112 -19.18 4.91 13.77
CA ILE A 112 -19.42 6.28 13.30
C ILE A 112 -19.57 6.28 11.77
N ASN A 113 -18.63 5.66 11.06
CA ASN A 113 -18.65 5.58 9.60
C ASN A 113 -19.79 4.71 9.07
N ALA A 114 -20.23 3.70 9.82
CA ALA A 114 -21.35 2.84 9.44
C ALA A 114 -22.69 3.59 9.48
N THR A 115 -22.85 4.53 10.40
CA THR A 115 -24.08 5.31 10.57
C THR A 115 -24.08 6.60 9.77
N MET A 116 -22.89 7.13 9.43
CA MET A 116 -22.74 8.31 8.58
C MET A 116 -22.98 7.98 7.10
N ARG A 117 -23.82 8.77 6.43
CA ARG A 117 -24.12 8.62 4.99
C ARG A 117 -23.46 9.70 4.14
N ALA A 118 -23.07 9.32 2.93
CA ALA A 118 -22.52 10.20 1.90
C ALA A 118 -23.55 11.23 1.45
N ALA A 119 -23.10 12.43 1.09
CA ALA A 119 -23.99 13.57 0.90
C ALA A 119 -24.80 13.49 -0.39
N VAL A 120 -24.26 12.86 -1.44
CA VAL A 120 -24.92 12.77 -2.75
C VAL A 120 -25.50 11.38 -2.98
N ILE A 121 -24.71 10.34 -2.75
CA ILE A 121 -25.11 8.96 -3.06
C ILE A 121 -25.80 8.20 -1.92
N ASP A 122 -25.97 8.85 -0.74
CA ASP A 122 -26.62 8.29 0.45
C ASP A 122 -26.05 6.92 0.91
N MET A 123 -24.81 6.63 0.54
CA MET A 123 -24.11 5.38 0.88
C MET A 123 -23.42 5.52 2.24
N SER A 124 -23.39 4.44 3.01
CA SER A 124 -22.64 4.42 4.28
C SER A 124 -21.15 4.67 4.06
N MET A 125 -20.56 5.57 4.85
CA MET A 125 -19.15 5.97 4.73
C MET A 125 -18.18 4.86 5.15
N ILE A 126 -18.68 3.76 5.74
CA ILE A 126 -17.88 2.56 6.01
C ILE A 126 -17.32 1.94 4.74
N TRP A 127 -18.01 2.07 3.59
CA TRP A 127 -17.50 1.58 2.31
C TRP A 127 -16.30 2.37 1.81
N VAL A 128 -16.14 3.61 2.28
CA VAL A 128 -15.00 4.47 1.91
C VAL A 128 -13.84 4.25 2.87
N TYR A 129 -14.10 4.34 4.18
CA TYR A 129 -13.06 4.29 5.20
C TYR A 129 -12.73 2.88 5.69
N GLY A 130 -13.58 1.89 5.41
CA GLY A 130 -13.36 0.49 5.76
C GLY A 130 -12.13 -0.12 5.09
N ILE A 131 -11.62 0.48 4.01
CA ILE A 131 -10.34 0.09 3.39
C ILE A 131 -9.17 0.14 4.39
N GLY A 132 -9.28 0.95 5.44
CA GLY A 132 -8.31 1.01 6.54
C GLY A 132 -8.04 -0.36 7.17
N TYR A 133 -9.05 -1.25 7.25
CA TYR A 133 -8.87 -2.63 7.70
C TYR A 133 -7.93 -3.41 6.79
N PHE A 134 -8.20 -3.38 5.48
CA PHE A 134 -7.38 -4.06 4.48
C PHE A 134 -5.94 -3.57 4.52
N THR A 135 -5.73 -2.24 4.55
CA THR A 135 -4.37 -1.68 4.54
C THR A 135 -3.59 -1.99 5.81
N SER A 136 -4.20 -1.77 6.99
CA SER A 136 -3.54 -2.02 8.27
C SER A 136 -3.21 -3.50 8.47
N ILE A 137 -4.14 -4.40 8.13
CA ILE A 137 -3.90 -5.84 8.19
C ILE A 137 -2.84 -6.25 7.15
N GLY A 138 -2.95 -5.76 5.91
CA GLY A 138 -2.00 -6.08 4.84
C GLY A 138 -0.57 -5.69 5.17
N ILE A 139 -0.34 -4.43 5.56
CA ILE A 139 0.97 -3.92 5.98
C ILE A 139 1.44 -4.62 7.26
N GLY A 140 0.56 -4.81 8.23
CA GLY A 140 0.87 -5.48 9.49
C GLY A 140 1.34 -6.93 9.29
N LEU A 141 0.67 -7.70 8.44
CA LEU A 141 1.06 -9.07 8.11
C LEU A 141 2.42 -9.11 7.38
N ILE A 142 2.67 -8.20 6.43
CA ILE A 142 3.95 -8.11 5.74
C ILE A 142 5.08 -7.79 6.73
N ALA A 143 4.88 -6.80 7.61
CA ALA A 143 5.85 -6.43 8.63
C ALA A 143 6.12 -7.59 9.60
N LEU A 144 5.07 -8.29 10.04
CA LEU A 144 5.19 -9.45 10.93
C LEU A 144 5.96 -10.61 10.27
N MET A 145 5.69 -10.89 8.99
CA MET A 145 6.43 -11.90 8.23
C MET A 145 7.92 -11.53 8.09
N ARG A 146 8.24 -10.25 7.83
CA ARG A 146 9.64 -9.76 7.77
C ARG A 146 10.34 -9.91 9.12
N ILE A 147 9.67 -9.55 10.21
CA ILE A 147 10.20 -9.75 11.57
C ILE A 147 10.50 -11.23 11.83
N PHE A 148 9.56 -12.12 11.49
CA PHE A 148 9.75 -13.55 11.66
C PHE A 148 10.93 -14.09 10.83
N GLN A 149 11.12 -13.59 9.61
CA GLN A 149 12.28 -13.96 8.78
C GLN A 149 13.61 -13.48 9.38
N ILE A 150 13.64 -12.27 9.95
CA ILE A 150 14.80 -11.73 10.66
C ILE A 150 15.13 -12.59 11.88
N LEU A 151 14.13 -12.91 12.71
CA LEU A 151 14.32 -13.71 13.92
C LEU A 151 14.72 -15.17 13.63
N THR A 152 14.24 -15.75 12.53
CA THR A 152 14.62 -17.10 12.10
C THR A 152 15.96 -17.16 11.36
N GLY A 153 16.65 -16.03 11.20
CA GLY A 153 17.94 -15.95 10.51
C GLY A 153 17.87 -16.26 9.01
N ARG A 154 16.67 -16.21 8.41
CA ARG A 154 16.43 -16.55 7.00
C ARG A 154 16.63 -15.37 6.04
N VAL A 155 17.19 -14.26 6.54
CA VAL A 155 17.43 -13.05 5.74
C VAL A 155 18.72 -13.23 4.95
N SER A 156 18.59 -13.17 3.63
CA SER A 156 19.72 -13.28 2.71
C SER A 156 20.59 -12.01 2.77
N ASP A 157 21.89 -12.13 2.54
CA ASP A 157 22.79 -10.97 2.46
C ASP A 157 22.39 -10.01 1.32
N THR A 158 21.78 -10.52 0.26
CA THR A 158 21.19 -9.72 -0.83
C THR A 158 20.01 -8.86 -0.38
N GLU A 159 19.24 -9.31 0.62
CA GLU A 159 18.10 -8.57 1.17
C GLU A 159 18.58 -7.48 2.13
N ILE A 160 19.64 -7.77 2.89
CA ILE A 160 20.33 -6.79 3.75
C ILE A 160 21.00 -5.69 2.90
N ALA A 161 21.63 -6.06 1.78
CA ALA A 161 22.22 -5.12 0.83
C ALA A 161 21.17 -4.22 0.18
N ARG A 162 20.04 -4.79 -0.29
CA ARG A 162 18.91 -4.01 -0.81
C ARG A 162 18.34 -3.05 0.23
N PHE A 163 18.24 -3.46 1.49
CA PHE A 163 17.79 -2.58 2.58
C PHE A 163 18.76 -1.43 2.86
N ALA A 164 20.05 -1.61 2.59
CA ALA A 164 21.04 -0.54 2.61
C ALA A 164 21.03 0.29 1.31
N GLY A 165 20.17 0.00 0.33
CA GLY A 165 20.16 0.67 -0.97
C GLY A 165 21.35 0.29 -1.87
N GLU A 166 22.04 -0.80 -1.59
CA GLU A 166 23.11 -1.34 -2.43
C GLU A 166 22.47 -2.16 -3.57
N TYR A 167 21.97 -1.46 -4.59
CA TYR A 167 21.35 -2.08 -5.77
C TYR A 167 22.37 -2.56 -6.82
N GLU A 168 23.64 -2.18 -6.69
CA GLU A 168 24.63 -2.16 -7.77
C GLU A 168 25.61 -3.35 -7.78
N GLU A 169 25.65 -4.18 -6.73
CA GLU A 169 26.57 -5.33 -6.65
C GLU A 169 26.04 -6.65 -7.25
N ILE A 170 24.77 -6.69 -7.69
CA ILE A 170 24.28 -7.85 -8.46
C ILE A 170 24.66 -7.63 -9.93
N LYS A 171 25.94 -7.86 -10.25
CA LYS A 171 26.33 -8.17 -11.62
C LYS A 171 25.47 -9.35 -12.08
N PRO A 172 24.82 -9.28 -13.25
CA PRO A 172 24.25 -10.47 -13.85
C PRO A 172 25.43 -11.42 -14.12
N GLU A 173 25.51 -12.51 -13.36
CA GLU A 173 26.41 -13.60 -13.71
C GLU A 173 26.03 -14.08 -15.12
N GLY A 174 26.96 -13.86 -16.04
CA GLY A 174 27.15 -14.62 -17.28
C GLY A 174 25.91 -14.94 -18.10
N ARG A 175 25.51 -14.02 -18.98
CA ARG A 175 25.23 -14.44 -20.37
C ARG A 175 26.51 -14.30 -21.18
N ALA A 176 27.37 -15.31 -21.04
CA ALA A 176 28.28 -15.70 -22.10
C ALA A 176 27.53 -16.67 -23.00
N SER A 177 27.01 -16.15 -24.12
CA SER A 177 26.76 -16.88 -25.37
C SER A 177 26.50 -15.86 -26.46
#